data_AF-A0A067FG54-F1
#
_entry.id   AF-A0A067FG54-F1
#
_cell.length_a   1.000
_cell.length_b   1.000
_cell.length_c   1.000
_cell.angle_alpha   90.00
_cell.angle_beta   90.00
_cell.angle_gamma   90.00
#
_symmetry.space_group_name_H-M   'P 1'
#
loop_
_entity.id
_entity.type
_entity.pdbx_description
1 polymer ?
#
loop_
_entity_poly.entity_id
_entity_poly.type
_entity_poly.pdbx_seq_one_letter_code
_entity_poly.pdbx_strand_id
1 'polypeptide(L)'
;MMCVRIHTHQTLLINGRGQFNCSLAAHFSNGSAEQCKLRGNEQCAPQILHVQPNKTYRLRIASTTALASLNLAVKNHKMVVVEADGNYVQPFEVDDMDIYSGESYSVLLTTNQDPSYNYWISAGVRGRKPATPPALTLLNYHPTSASKIPLSPPPITPRWDDYDHSKSFSNKIFALMGSPKPPTNFHRRLTLLNTQNTINGFTKWAINNVSLTLPPTPYLGSIKYGLKDAFDQNGPPENFSNEYDVMKPPVNANTTLGSGVYMLGLNTTVDVILQNANAIRPNLSEIHPWHLHGHDFWVLGRGEGKFTKEDEKKFNLKNPPLKNTAVIFPYGWTALRFVADNPGAWAFHCHIEPHFHIGMGVVLALGVETVGNIPNQALACGLTGKRFMNPKQN
;
A
#
# COMPACT_ATOMS: atom_id res chain seq x y z
N MET A 1 10.31 -22.74 -21.13
CA MET A 1 10.03 -21.83 -20.01
C MET A 1 8.64 -21.25 -20.25
N MET A 2 7.64 -21.69 -19.50
CA MET A 2 6.24 -21.36 -19.74
C MET A 2 6.03 -19.88 -19.40
N CYS A 3 5.86 -19.05 -20.43
CA CYS A 3 5.56 -17.63 -20.28
C CYS A 3 4.12 -17.52 -19.76
N VAL A 4 3.94 -17.62 -18.43
CA VAL A 4 2.69 -17.28 -17.78
C VAL A 4 2.46 -15.81 -18.09
N ARG A 5 1.40 -15.50 -18.84
CA ARG A 5 0.90 -14.14 -19.00
C ARG A 5 0.49 -13.61 -17.62
N ILE A 6 1.42 -13.01 -16.89
CA ILE A 6 1.15 -12.27 -15.65
C ILE A 6 0.41 -11.00 -16.09
N HIS A 7 -0.91 -11.08 -16.27
CA HIS A 7 -1.68 -9.88 -16.62
C HIS A 7 -2.67 -9.50 -15.52
N THR A 8 -3.21 -10.44 -14.74
CA THR A 8 -4.06 -10.16 -13.56
C THR A 8 -4.11 -11.35 -12.61
N HIS A 9 -4.58 -11.13 -11.38
CA HIS A 9 -4.87 -12.16 -10.39
C HIS A 9 -6.16 -12.91 -10.77
N GLN A 10 -6.21 -14.22 -10.57
CA GLN A 10 -7.38 -15.04 -10.96
C GLN A 10 -8.59 -14.87 -10.02
N THR A 11 -8.32 -14.66 -8.73
CA THR A 11 -9.35 -14.61 -7.69
C THR A 11 -8.97 -13.60 -6.63
N LEU A 12 -9.95 -12.81 -6.19
CA LEU A 12 -9.86 -11.99 -4.98
C LEU A 12 -10.27 -12.82 -3.75
N LEU A 13 -9.59 -12.62 -2.63
CA LEU A 13 -9.84 -13.37 -1.40
C LEU A 13 -10.35 -12.44 -0.29
N ILE A 14 -11.41 -12.87 0.40
CA ILE A 14 -11.85 -12.29 1.67
C ILE A 14 -11.58 -13.35 2.74
N ASN A 15 -10.76 -13.02 3.73
CA ASN A 15 -10.33 -13.94 4.80
C ASN A 15 -9.80 -15.30 4.26
N GLY A 16 -9.00 -15.25 3.19
CA GLY A 16 -8.38 -16.42 2.57
C GLY A 16 -9.27 -17.23 1.64
N ARG A 17 -10.52 -16.80 1.38
CA ARG A 17 -11.50 -17.55 0.58
C ARG A 17 -12.01 -16.72 -0.60
N GLY A 18 -12.23 -17.37 -1.73
CA GLY A 18 -12.75 -16.75 -2.95
C GLY A 18 -13.16 -17.80 -3.98
N GLN A 19 -13.84 -17.37 -5.04
CA GLN A 19 -14.36 -18.26 -6.07
C GLN A 19 -13.67 -18.02 -7.42
N PHE A 20 -13.56 -19.08 -8.22
CA PHE A 20 -12.95 -19.07 -9.55
C PHE A 20 -13.85 -19.81 -10.53
N ASN A 21 -13.98 -19.28 -11.75
CA ASN A 21 -14.85 -19.79 -12.83
C ASN A 21 -16.35 -19.94 -12.47
N CYS A 22 -16.79 -19.43 -11.33
CA CYS A 22 -18.19 -19.36 -10.94
C CYS A 22 -18.45 -18.08 -10.13
N SER A 23 -19.73 -17.73 -9.95
CA SER A 23 -20.16 -16.59 -9.14
C SER A 23 -21.23 -16.99 -8.12
N LEU A 24 -21.14 -16.42 -6.92
CA LEU A 24 -22.21 -16.49 -5.92
C LEU A 24 -23.46 -15.71 -6.36
N ALA A 25 -23.30 -14.77 -7.29
CA ALA A 25 -24.35 -13.90 -7.81
C ALA A 25 -24.74 -14.23 -9.27
N ALA A 26 -24.50 -15.46 -9.75
CA ALA A 26 -24.74 -15.85 -11.14
C ALA A 26 -26.20 -15.68 -11.59
N HIS A 27 -27.17 -15.81 -10.69
CA HIS A 27 -28.59 -15.55 -10.98
C HIS A 27 -28.89 -14.11 -11.46
N PHE A 28 -28.02 -13.13 -11.19
CA PHE A 28 -28.15 -11.76 -11.69
C PHE A 28 -27.42 -11.53 -13.02
N SER A 29 -26.69 -12.51 -13.54
CA SER A 29 -25.77 -12.32 -14.67
C SER A 29 -26.37 -12.71 -16.03
N ASN A 30 -27.68 -12.98 -16.12
CA ASN A 30 -28.38 -13.41 -17.34
C ASN A 30 -27.66 -14.55 -18.09
N GLY A 31 -27.06 -15.50 -17.36
CA GLY A 31 -26.35 -16.66 -17.93
C GLY A 31 -24.89 -16.42 -18.31
N SER A 32 -24.34 -15.21 -18.12
CA SER A 32 -22.93 -14.91 -18.41
C SER A 32 -21.93 -15.44 -17.38
N ALA A 33 -22.40 -15.99 -16.26
CA ALA A 33 -21.56 -16.60 -15.23
C ALA A 33 -22.17 -17.91 -14.74
N GLU A 34 -21.32 -18.89 -14.43
CA GLU A 34 -21.77 -20.16 -13.83
C GLU A 34 -22.06 -19.99 -12.34
N GLN A 35 -23.12 -20.63 -11.83
CA GLN A 35 -23.46 -20.62 -10.42
C GLN A 35 -22.50 -21.52 -9.62
N CYS A 36 -21.91 -20.99 -8.56
CA CYS A 36 -21.09 -21.81 -7.66
C CYS A 36 -21.95 -22.84 -6.92
N LYS A 37 -21.49 -24.10 -6.92
CA LYS A 37 -22.12 -25.23 -6.21
C LYS A 37 -21.40 -25.46 -4.88
N LEU A 38 -21.76 -24.67 -3.86
CA LEU A 38 -21.13 -24.71 -2.52
C LEU A 38 -22.14 -25.16 -1.46
N ARG A 39 -21.69 -25.98 -0.51
CA ARG A 39 -22.45 -26.45 0.66
C ARG A 39 -22.13 -25.66 1.93
N GLY A 40 -21.05 -24.86 1.91
CA GLY A 40 -20.64 -23.97 3.01
C GLY A 40 -19.47 -24.48 3.84
N ASN A 41 -19.07 -25.75 3.67
CA ASN A 41 -17.93 -26.35 4.37
C ASN A 41 -16.66 -26.43 3.51
N GLU A 42 -16.76 -26.10 2.22
CA GLU A 42 -15.62 -26.08 1.31
C GLU A 42 -14.61 -25.01 1.73
N GLN A 43 -13.33 -25.23 1.41
CA GLN A 43 -12.28 -24.25 1.68
C GLN A 43 -12.53 -22.91 0.96
N CYS A 44 -13.17 -22.93 -0.21
CA CYS A 44 -13.52 -21.74 -0.99
C CYS A 44 -14.92 -21.17 -0.71
N ALA A 45 -15.70 -21.76 0.22
CA ALA A 45 -16.99 -21.20 0.61
C ALA A 45 -16.80 -19.81 1.22
N PRO A 46 -17.65 -18.80 0.91
CA PRO A 46 -17.46 -17.45 1.41
C PRO A 46 -17.55 -17.39 2.94
N GLN A 47 -16.70 -16.57 3.57
CA GLN A 47 -16.81 -16.29 5.00
C GLN A 47 -17.97 -15.33 5.25
N ILE A 48 -19.12 -15.85 5.67
CA ILE A 48 -20.33 -15.07 5.93
C ILE A 48 -20.17 -14.24 7.20
N LEU A 49 -20.60 -12.98 7.16
CA LEU A 49 -20.61 -12.07 8.30
C LEU A 49 -22.00 -12.06 8.93
N HIS A 50 -22.16 -12.77 10.05
CA HIS A 50 -23.42 -12.84 10.78
C HIS A 50 -23.60 -11.63 11.71
N VAL A 51 -24.76 -11.00 11.65
CA VAL A 51 -25.09 -9.80 12.41
C VAL A 51 -26.51 -9.85 12.98
N GLN A 52 -26.72 -9.16 14.10
CA GLN A 52 -28.05 -8.91 14.65
C GLN A 52 -28.59 -7.60 14.08
N PRO A 53 -29.91 -7.49 13.83
CA PRO A 53 -30.54 -6.23 13.43
C PRO A 53 -30.39 -5.15 14.50
N ASN A 54 -30.37 -3.88 14.07
CA ASN A 54 -30.30 -2.71 14.94
C ASN A 54 -29.10 -2.70 15.89
N LYS A 55 -27.94 -3.18 15.43
CA LYS A 55 -26.66 -3.13 16.13
C LYS A 55 -25.63 -2.38 15.30
N THR A 56 -24.59 -1.90 15.96
CA THR A 56 -23.43 -1.30 15.30
C THR A 56 -22.22 -2.20 15.48
N TYR A 57 -21.57 -2.54 14.38
CA TYR A 57 -20.39 -3.39 14.33
C TYR A 57 -19.19 -2.59 13.86
N ARG A 58 -18.02 -2.86 14.45
CA ARG A 58 -16.74 -2.39 13.93
C ARG A 58 -16.15 -3.46 13.01
N LEU A 59 -16.13 -3.18 11.71
CA LEU A 59 -15.45 -4.02 10.73
C LEU A 59 -14.01 -3.54 10.59
N ARG A 60 -13.06 -4.46 10.79
CA ARG A 60 -11.62 -4.21 10.61
C ARG A 60 -11.20 -4.81 9.28
N ILE A 61 -10.72 -3.96 8.37
CA ILE A 61 -10.31 -4.36 7.02
C ILE A 61 -8.83 -4.06 6.86
N ALA A 62 -8.06 -5.03 6.39
CA ALA A 62 -6.65 -4.87 6.07
C ALA A 62 -6.38 -5.47 4.69
N SER A 63 -5.46 -4.87 3.94
CA SER A 63 -5.09 -5.33 2.61
C SER A 63 -3.64 -5.80 2.56
N THR A 64 -3.46 -7.07 2.20
CA THR A 64 -2.16 -7.69 1.94
C THR A 64 -2.08 -8.18 0.50
N THR A 65 -2.67 -7.43 -0.43
CA THR A 65 -2.72 -7.79 -1.84
C THR A 65 -1.34 -7.63 -2.48
N ALA A 66 -0.91 -8.62 -3.27
CA ALA A 66 0.36 -8.50 -4.00
C ALA A 66 0.31 -7.43 -5.11
N LEU A 67 -0.88 -7.14 -5.66
CA LEU A 67 -1.06 -6.23 -6.78
C LEU A 67 -2.34 -5.40 -6.67
N ALA A 68 -3.47 -6.05 -6.40
CA ALA A 68 -4.80 -5.45 -6.51
C ALA A 68 -4.99 -4.23 -5.58
N SER A 69 -5.58 -3.16 -6.13
CA SER A 69 -6.18 -2.07 -5.37
C SER A 69 -7.67 -2.36 -5.37
N LEU A 70 -8.30 -2.32 -4.21
CA LEU A 70 -9.66 -2.82 -4.05
C LEU A 70 -10.59 -1.69 -3.64
N ASN A 71 -11.85 -1.83 -4.02
CA ASN A 71 -12.94 -1.02 -3.51
C ASN A 71 -13.92 -1.94 -2.77
N LEU A 72 -14.25 -1.59 -1.54
CA LEU A 72 -15.15 -2.35 -0.67
C LEU A 72 -16.47 -1.59 -0.52
N ALA A 73 -17.59 -2.30 -0.70
CA ALA A 73 -18.92 -1.77 -0.47
C ALA A 73 -19.84 -2.80 0.21
N VAL A 74 -20.76 -2.32 1.03
CA VAL A 74 -21.83 -3.13 1.65
C VAL A 74 -23.17 -2.65 1.12
N LYS A 75 -23.90 -3.53 0.44
CA LYS A 75 -25.15 -3.15 -0.25
C LYS A 75 -26.16 -2.54 0.73
N ASN A 76 -26.69 -1.37 0.37
CA ASN A 76 -27.67 -0.59 1.16
C ASN A 76 -27.18 -0.15 2.55
N HIS A 77 -25.86 -0.18 2.81
CA HIS A 77 -25.31 0.29 4.06
C HIS A 77 -24.22 1.32 3.81
N LYS A 78 -24.29 2.43 4.55
CA LYS A 78 -23.16 3.32 4.71
C LYS A 78 -22.20 2.78 5.74
N MET A 79 -20.93 3.14 5.59
CA MET A 79 -19.85 2.84 6.51
C MET A 79 -19.31 4.14 7.09
N VAL A 80 -19.10 4.21 8.40
CA VAL A 80 -18.44 5.35 9.05
C VAL A 80 -16.98 4.99 9.28
N VAL A 81 -16.05 5.62 8.56
CA VAL A 81 -14.60 5.39 8.76
C VAL A 81 -14.18 6.03 10.08
N VAL A 82 -13.51 5.27 10.96
CA VAL A 82 -13.10 5.75 12.30
C VAL A 82 -11.63 5.50 12.64
N GLU A 83 -10.96 4.62 11.89
CA GLU A 83 -9.52 4.32 12.06
C GLU A 83 -8.89 4.08 10.70
N ALA A 84 -7.64 4.50 10.54
CA ALA A 84 -6.77 4.18 9.42
C ALA A 84 -5.37 3.86 9.95
N ASP A 85 -4.78 2.74 9.54
CA ASP A 85 -3.39 2.37 9.84
C ASP A 85 -3.06 2.40 11.35
N GLY A 86 -3.98 1.90 12.18
CA GLY A 86 -3.83 1.87 13.65
C GLY A 86 -4.06 3.22 14.35
N ASN A 87 -4.34 4.28 13.59
CA ASN A 87 -4.56 5.64 14.09
C ASN A 87 -6.01 6.08 13.91
N TYR A 88 -6.56 6.82 14.87
CA TYR A 88 -7.93 7.34 14.77
C TYR A 88 -8.01 8.53 13.81
N VAL A 89 -9.06 8.52 12.99
CA VAL A 89 -9.36 9.59 12.03
C VAL A 89 -10.63 10.33 12.43
N GLN A 90 -10.79 11.56 11.96
CA GLN A 90 -12.06 12.28 12.09
C GLN A 90 -13.15 11.48 11.39
N PRO A 91 -14.23 11.05 12.08
CA PRO A 91 -15.22 10.18 11.47
C PRO A 91 -15.92 10.80 10.26
N PHE A 92 -16.10 10.01 9.20
CA PHE A 92 -16.86 10.41 8.01
C PHE A 92 -17.59 9.22 7.39
N GLU A 93 -18.74 9.49 6.77
CA GLU A 93 -19.54 8.48 6.08
C GLU A 93 -19.09 8.26 4.63
N VAL A 94 -19.16 7.01 4.20
CA VAL A 94 -18.95 6.58 2.82
C VAL A 94 -19.92 5.48 2.42
N ASP A 95 -20.27 5.42 1.14
CA ASP A 95 -21.04 4.31 0.56
C ASP A 95 -20.13 3.14 0.15
N ASP A 96 -18.88 3.46 -0.23
CA ASP A 96 -17.81 2.54 -0.57
C ASP A 96 -16.45 3.15 -0.19
N MET A 97 -15.40 2.33 -0.10
CA MET A 97 -14.06 2.81 0.21
C MET A 97 -13.00 2.11 -0.63
N ASP A 98 -12.03 2.88 -1.12
CA ASP A 98 -10.82 2.32 -1.71
C ASP A 98 -9.85 1.89 -0.61
N ILE A 99 -9.20 0.75 -0.82
CA ILE A 99 -8.14 0.22 0.04
C ILE A 99 -6.99 -0.30 -0.81
N TYR A 100 -5.78 0.16 -0.51
CA TYR A 100 -4.55 -0.22 -1.20
C TYR A 100 -3.74 -1.20 -0.35
N SER A 101 -2.84 -1.95 -0.99
CA SER A 101 -1.98 -2.90 -0.27
C SER A 101 -1.16 -2.18 0.81
N GLY A 102 -1.10 -2.77 2.01
CA GLY A 102 -0.44 -2.20 3.19
C GLY A 102 -1.36 -1.35 4.06
N GLU A 103 -2.51 -0.89 3.55
CA GLU A 103 -3.45 -0.11 4.35
C GLU A 103 -4.34 -1.00 5.23
N SER A 104 -4.77 -0.42 6.35
CA SER A 104 -5.82 -0.97 7.20
C SER A 104 -6.80 0.11 7.65
N TYR A 105 -8.07 -0.26 7.82
CA TYR A 105 -9.11 0.65 8.27
C TYR A 105 -10.05 -0.07 9.25
N SER A 106 -10.64 0.72 10.15
CA SER A 106 -11.86 0.32 10.83
C SER A 106 -13.03 1.18 10.40
N VAL A 107 -14.15 0.53 10.08
CA VAL A 107 -15.41 1.19 9.79
C VAL A 107 -16.50 0.72 10.76
N LEU A 108 -17.41 1.63 11.12
CA LEU A 108 -18.64 1.29 11.82
C LEU A 108 -19.75 1.06 10.81
N LEU A 109 -20.44 -0.07 10.95
CA LEU A 109 -21.58 -0.48 10.14
C LEU A 109 -22.78 -0.66 11.06
N THR A 110 -23.87 0.07 10.81
CA THR A 110 -25.12 -0.09 11.57
C THR A 110 -26.11 -0.92 10.77
N THR A 111 -26.65 -1.97 11.38
CA THR A 111 -27.56 -2.92 10.74
C THR A 111 -29.02 -2.44 10.77
N ASN A 112 -29.26 -1.32 10.09
CA ASN A 112 -30.54 -0.59 10.09
C ASN A 112 -31.44 -0.92 8.88
N GLN A 113 -31.12 -1.97 8.11
CA GLN A 113 -31.92 -2.40 6.96
C GLN A 113 -32.91 -3.50 7.37
N ASP A 114 -33.85 -3.86 6.48
CA ASP A 114 -34.90 -4.87 6.74
C ASP A 114 -34.27 -6.23 7.13
N PRO A 115 -34.54 -6.73 8.36
CA PRO A 115 -33.92 -7.95 8.87
C PRO A 115 -34.39 -9.23 8.17
N SER A 116 -35.40 -9.15 7.30
CA SER A 116 -35.92 -10.26 6.50
C SER A 116 -35.01 -10.62 5.32
N TYR A 117 -33.96 -9.83 5.05
CA TYR A 117 -33.06 -9.99 3.91
C TYR A 117 -31.59 -10.04 4.32
N ASN A 118 -30.78 -10.67 3.45
CA ASN A 118 -29.33 -10.60 3.50
C ASN A 118 -28.83 -9.55 2.52
N TYR A 119 -27.61 -9.05 2.74
CA TYR A 119 -26.99 -8.01 1.92
C TYR A 119 -25.62 -8.45 1.41
N TRP A 120 -25.24 -8.01 0.22
CA TRP A 120 -23.92 -8.30 -0.34
C TRP A 120 -22.84 -7.43 0.29
N ILE A 121 -21.70 -8.05 0.58
CA ILE A 121 -20.40 -7.38 0.75
C ILE A 121 -19.60 -7.68 -0.52
N SER A 122 -19.12 -6.65 -1.20
CA SER A 122 -18.41 -6.76 -2.47
C SER A 122 -17.06 -6.07 -2.38
N ALA A 123 -16.01 -6.76 -2.82
CA ALA A 123 -14.67 -6.19 -2.99
C ALA A 123 -14.24 -6.34 -4.46
N GLY A 124 -14.09 -5.23 -5.18
CA GLY A 124 -13.77 -5.22 -6.62
C GLY A 124 -12.49 -4.47 -6.95
N VAL A 125 -11.90 -4.76 -8.12
CA VAL A 125 -10.63 -4.16 -8.55
C VAL A 125 -10.82 -2.73 -9.04
N ARG A 126 -9.95 -1.83 -8.55
CA ARG A 126 -9.77 -0.45 -9.01
C ARG A 126 -8.32 -0.13 -9.31
N GLY A 127 -8.05 1.03 -9.91
CA GLY A 127 -6.71 1.52 -10.23
C GLY A 127 -6.00 0.79 -11.38
N ARG A 128 -6.63 -0.22 -11.96
CA ARG A 128 -6.20 -0.94 -13.16
C ARG A 128 -7.41 -1.55 -13.85
N LYS A 129 -7.33 -1.75 -15.17
CA LYS A 129 -8.40 -2.38 -15.94
C LYS A 129 -8.75 -3.75 -15.34
N PRO A 130 -9.97 -3.95 -14.81
CA PRO A 130 -10.34 -5.19 -14.15
C PRO A 130 -10.40 -6.34 -15.15
N ALA A 131 -9.79 -7.46 -14.82
CA ALA A 131 -9.99 -8.74 -15.48
C ALA A 131 -10.26 -9.87 -14.46
N THR A 132 -10.62 -9.48 -13.24
CA THR A 132 -10.90 -10.38 -12.13
C THR A 132 -12.30 -10.08 -11.60
N PRO A 133 -13.16 -11.09 -11.41
CA PRO A 133 -14.46 -10.90 -10.76
C PRO A 133 -14.31 -10.36 -9.33
N PRO A 134 -15.30 -9.60 -8.81
CA PRO A 134 -15.28 -9.15 -7.43
C PRO A 134 -15.34 -10.34 -6.46
N ALA A 135 -14.67 -10.23 -5.32
CA ALA A 135 -14.92 -11.14 -4.20
C ALA A 135 -16.24 -10.77 -3.54
N LEU A 136 -17.08 -11.77 -3.29
CA LEU A 136 -18.40 -11.61 -2.72
C LEU A 136 -18.52 -12.40 -1.41
N THR A 137 -19.18 -11.80 -0.43
CA THR A 137 -19.70 -12.51 0.75
C THR A 137 -21.02 -11.88 1.20
N LEU A 138 -21.64 -12.44 2.23
CA LEU A 138 -22.93 -12.00 2.76
C LEU A 138 -22.76 -11.31 4.11
N LEU A 139 -23.43 -10.19 4.26
CA LEU A 139 -23.87 -9.66 5.53
C LEU A 139 -25.21 -10.33 5.86
N ASN A 140 -25.18 -11.34 6.72
CA ASN A 140 -26.33 -12.15 7.08
C ASN A 140 -27.02 -11.61 8.34
N TYR A 141 -28.25 -11.15 8.19
CA TYR A 141 -29.07 -10.66 9.30
C TYR A 141 -29.76 -11.83 9.99
N HIS A 142 -29.54 -12.00 11.29
CA HIS A 142 -30.25 -13.00 12.09
C HIS A 142 -31.72 -12.57 12.34
N PRO A 143 -32.72 -13.48 12.26
CA PRO A 143 -32.62 -14.93 12.07
C PRO A 143 -32.73 -15.41 10.61
N THR A 144 -32.62 -14.52 9.63
CA THR A 144 -32.71 -14.90 8.20
C THR A 144 -31.64 -15.93 7.85
N SER A 145 -32.04 -17.00 7.16
CA SER A 145 -31.11 -18.05 6.74
C SER A 145 -30.02 -17.49 5.82
N ALA A 146 -28.77 -17.89 6.05
CA ALA A 146 -27.63 -17.53 5.23
C ALA A 146 -27.71 -18.08 3.79
N SER A 147 -28.54 -19.11 3.56
CA SER A 147 -28.83 -19.64 2.21
C SER A 147 -29.78 -18.74 1.42
N LYS A 148 -30.48 -17.79 2.07
CA LYS A 148 -31.34 -16.83 1.37
C LYS A 148 -30.47 -15.79 0.68
N ILE A 149 -30.46 -15.82 -0.64
CA ILE A 149 -29.68 -14.90 -1.45
C ILE A 149 -30.27 -13.48 -1.35
N PRO A 150 -29.45 -12.40 -1.32
CA PRO A 150 -29.94 -11.03 -1.38
C PRO A 150 -30.82 -10.77 -2.61
N LEU A 151 -31.88 -9.95 -2.47
CA LEU A 151 -32.83 -9.66 -3.55
C LEU A 151 -32.23 -8.83 -4.70
N SER A 152 -31.22 -8.02 -4.41
CA SER A 152 -30.58 -7.13 -5.37
C SER A 152 -29.18 -7.61 -5.74
N PRO A 153 -28.69 -7.29 -6.96
CA PRO A 153 -27.31 -7.60 -7.34
C PRO A 153 -26.29 -6.96 -6.39
N PRO A 154 -25.06 -7.52 -6.33
CA PRO A 154 -23.94 -6.90 -5.62
C PRO A 154 -23.74 -5.44 -6.03
N PRO A 155 -23.19 -4.58 -5.15
CA PRO A 155 -22.78 -3.23 -5.52
C PRO A 155 -21.84 -3.26 -6.72
N ILE A 156 -22.08 -2.37 -7.69
CA ILE A 156 -21.21 -2.19 -8.85
C ILE A 156 -19.96 -1.45 -8.37
N THR A 157 -18.79 -2.04 -8.59
CA THR A 157 -17.52 -1.39 -8.29
C THR A 157 -17.37 -0.10 -9.12
N PRO A 158 -17.02 1.05 -8.52
CA PRO A 158 -16.76 2.28 -9.25
C PRO A 158 -15.72 2.09 -10.38
N ARG A 159 -15.86 2.87 -11.46
CA ARG A 159 -15.09 2.70 -12.71
C ARG A 159 -13.58 2.79 -12.47
N TRP A 160 -12.82 1.73 -12.73
CA TRP A 160 -11.41 1.56 -12.29
C TRP A 160 -10.43 2.75 -12.46
N ASP A 161 -10.57 3.55 -13.51
CA ASP A 161 -9.74 4.70 -13.91
C ASP A 161 -10.33 6.07 -13.54
N ASP A 162 -11.45 6.12 -12.81
CA ASP A 162 -11.95 7.34 -12.18
C ASP A 162 -11.11 7.67 -10.93
N TYR A 163 -9.94 8.27 -11.14
CA TYR A 163 -9.05 8.64 -10.03
C TYR A 163 -9.60 9.80 -9.19
N ASP A 164 -10.56 10.57 -9.69
CA ASP A 164 -11.19 11.64 -8.93
C ASP A 164 -12.05 11.06 -7.79
N HIS A 165 -12.76 9.95 -8.04
CA HIS A 165 -13.41 9.17 -6.97
C HIS A 165 -12.41 8.75 -5.88
N SER A 166 -11.29 8.15 -6.25
CA SER A 166 -10.25 7.68 -5.32
C SER A 166 -9.60 8.84 -4.53
N LYS A 167 -9.33 9.96 -5.19
CA LYS A 167 -8.82 11.18 -4.55
C LYS A 167 -9.86 11.78 -3.60
N SER A 168 -11.14 11.77 -3.96
CA SER A 168 -12.21 12.27 -3.11
C SER A 168 -12.33 11.51 -1.78
N PHE A 169 -12.15 10.19 -1.80
CA PHE A 169 -12.06 9.36 -0.60
C PHE A 169 -10.80 9.71 0.22
N SER A 170 -9.64 9.69 -0.44
CA SER A 170 -8.35 9.95 0.22
C SER A 170 -8.25 11.34 0.87
N ASN A 171 -8.96 12.33 0.32
CA ASN A 171 -8.99 13.71 0.81
C ASN A 171 -9.95 13.94 1.97
N LYS A 172 -10.81 12.96 2.32
CA LYS A 172 -11.66 13.00 3.52
C LYS A 172 -10.95 12.54 4.79
N ILE A 173 -9.78 11.91 4.65
CA ILE A 173 -9.05 11.32 5.76
C ILE A 173 -8.25 12.41 6.48
N PHE A 174 -8.76 12.85 7.63
CA PHE A 174 -8.09 13.77 8.55
C PHE A 174 -7.81 13.09 9.88
N ALA A 175 -6.75 13.51 10.58
CA ALA A 175 -6.52 13.04 11.94
C ALA A 175 -7.67 13.44 12.87
N LEU A 176 -8.01 12.57 13.83
CA LEU A 176 -8.96 12.90 14.89
C LEU A 176 -8.45 14.10 15.71
N MET A 177 -9.37 14.93 16.22
CA MET A 177 -9.02 16.01 17.14
C MET A 177 -8.29 15.46 18.37
N GLY A 178 -7.13 16.04 18.69
CA GLY A 178 -6.27 15.57 19.78
C GLY A 178 -5.12 14.66 19.33
N SER A 179 -5.11 14.18 18.08
CA SER A 179 -3.97 13.45 17.54
C SER A 179 -2.71 14.32 17.45
N PRO A 180 -1.50 13.72 17.52
CA PRO A 180 -0.24 14.43 17.37
C PRO A 180 -0.17 15.23 16.06
N LYS A 181 0.27 16.48 16.15
CA LYS A 181 0.53 17.34 14.99
C LYS A 181 1.96 17.15 14.49
N PRO A 182 2.20 17.29 13.17
CA PRO A 182 3.57 17.26 12.66
C PRO A 182 4.39 18.42 13.23
N PRO A 183 5.72 18.26 13.38
CA PRO A 183 6.61 19.40 13.54
C PRO A 183 6.39 20.39 12.39
N THR A 184 6.48 21.70 12.66
CA THR A 184 6.20 22.74 11.65
C THR A 184 7.28 22.82 10.57
N ASN A 185 8.54 22.60 10.96
CA ASN A 185 9.71 22.63 10.09
C ASN A 185 10.27 21.22 9.88
N PHE A 186 10.99 21.03 8.78
CA PHE A 186 11.76 19.83 8.47
C PHE A 186 13.26 20.16 8.48
N HIS A 187 14.10 19.17 8.80
CA HIS A 187 15.56 19.30 8.77
C HIS A 187 16.15 18.80 7.44
N ARG A 188 15.51 17.78 6.84
CA ARG A 188 15.93 17.18 5.57
C ARG A 188 14.70 16.86 4.72
N ARG A 189 14.85 16.94 3.40
CA ARG A 189 13.83 16.54 2.44
C ARG A 189 14.40 15.61 1.39
N LEU A 190 13.73 14.49 1.18
CA LEU A 190 14.00 13.55 0.10
C LEU A 190 12.92 13.71 -0.97
N THR A 191 13.30 13.91 -2.22
CA THR A 191 12.37 13.94 -3.35
C THR A 191 12.63 12.72 -4.22
N LEU A 192 11.69 11.78 -4.20
CA LEU A 192 11.85 10.43 -4.75
C LEU A 192 11.02 10.29 -6.02
N LEU A 193 11.67 10.34 -7.18
CA LEU A 193 11.09 10.11 -8.49
C LEU A 193 10.91 8.61 -8.74
N ASN A 194 9.67 8.22 -9.02
CA ASN A 194 9.26 6.84 -9.27
C ASN A 194 9.22 6.57 -10.77
N THR A 195 10.08 5.70 -11.29
CA THR A 195 10.14 5.38 -12.72
C THR A 195 10.24 3.89 -12.98
N GLN A 196 9.59 3.44 -14.06
CA GLN A 196 9.80 2.13 -14.64
C GLN A 196 10.84 2.28 -15.76
N ASN A 197 11.91 1.48 -15.75
CA ASN A 197 13.05 1.61 -16.66
C ASN A 197 13.44 0.25 -17.23
N THR A 198 14.33 0.26 -18.21
CA THR A 198 14.99 -0.94 -18.73
C THR A 198 16.46 -0.92 -18.35
N ILE A 199 16.93 -1.94 -17.63
CA ILE A 199 18.35 -2.13 -17.28
C ILE A 199 18.79 -3.48 -17.86
N ASN A 200 19.77 -3.47 -18.77
CA ASN A 200 20.30 -4.68 -19.42
C ASN A 200 19.21 -5.57 -20.05
N GLY A 201 18.19 -4.96 -20.67
CA GLY A 201 17.05 -5.66 -21.28
C GLY A 201 15.94 -6.09 -20.31
N PHE A 202 16.11 -5.90 -18.99
CA PHE A 202 15.09 -6.22 -17.99
C PHE A 202 14.32 -5.00 -17.55
N THR A 203 13.00 -5.11 -17.44
CA THR A 203 12.16 -4.09 -16.81
C THR A 203 12.44 -4.04 -15.31
N LYS A 204 12.72 -2.83 -14.81
CA LYS A 204 12.99 -2.53 -13.41
C LYS A 204 12.19 -1.32 -12.96
N TRP A 205 11.87 -1.26 -11.67
CA TRP A 205 11.46 -0.02 -11.04
C TRP A 205 12.69 0.62 -10.39
N ALA A 206 12.78 1.94 -10.44
CA ALA A 206 13.87 2.70 -9.88
C ALA A 206 13.35 3.95 -9.18
N ILE A 207 14.12 4.38 -8.17
CA ILE A 207 13.92 5.61 -7.42
C ILE A 207 15.12 6.51 -7.68
N ASN A 208 14.89 7.70 -8.24
CA ASN A 208 15.97 8.61 -8.66
C ASN A 208 17.07 7.90 -9.47
N ASN A 209 16.65 7.10 -10.47
CA ASN A 209 17.52 6.28 -11.33
C ASN A 209 18.29 5.13 -10.65
N VAL A 210 18.04 4.84 -9.37
CA VAL A 210 18.61 3.66 -8.70
C VAL A 210 17.51 2.61 -8.46
N SER A 211 17.70 1.42 -9.01
CA SER A 211 16.85 0.26 -8.75
C SER A 211 17.46 -0.57 -7.63
N LEU A 212 16.70 -0.73 -6.54
CA LEU A 212 17.19 -1.38 -5.33
C LEU A 212 17.55 -2.84 -5.56
N THR A 213 18.74 -3.22 -5.11
CA THR A 213 19.18 -4.60 -4.94
C THR A 213 19.61 -4.81 -3.50
N LEU A 214 18.94 -5.72 -2.80
CA LEU A 214 19.29 -6.05 -1.42
C LEU A 214 20.58 -6.91 -1.38
N PRO A 215 21.59 -6.53 -0.59
CA PRO A 215 22.80 -7.31 -0.43
C PRO A 215 22.54 -8.58 0.40
N PRO A 216 23.41 -9.61 0.29
CA PRO A 216 23.27 -10.83 1.08
C PRO A 216 23.62 -10.66 2.57
N THR A 217 24.21 -9.52 2.95
CA THR A 217 24.56 -9.20 4.34
C THR A 217 23.55 -8.18 4.90
N PRO A 218 22.93 -8.42 6.06
CA PRO A 218 21.86 -7.57 6.58
C PRO A 218 22.37 -6.17 6.94
N TYR A 219 21.70 -5.12 6.43
CA TYR A 219 22.09 -3.72 6.66
C TYR A 219 22.31 -3.36 8.13
N LEU A 220 21.41 -3.79 9.02
CA LEU A 220 21.51 -3.48 10.45
C LEU A 220 22.84 -3.96 11.05
N GLY A 221 23.22 -5.21 10.77
CA GLY A 221 24.51 -5.76 11.23
C GLY A 221 25.69 -5.13 10.51
N SER A 222 25.58 -4.90 9.19
CA SER A 222 26.63 -4.26 8.40
C SER A 222 26.98 -2.86 8.93
N ILE A 223 25.96 -2.03 9.19
CA ILE A 223 26.14 -0.67 9.69
C ILE A 223 26.65 -0.69 11.13
N LYS A 224 26.01 -1.47 12.03
CA LYS A 224 26.41 -1.56 13.45
C LYS A 224 27.87 -1.96 13.64
N TYR A 225 28.37 -2.90 12.83
CA TYR A 225 29.72 -3.45 12.94
C TYR A 225 30.72 -2.90 11.92
N GLY A 226 30.35 -1.86 11.17
CA GLY A 226 31.24 -1.14 10.26
C GLY A 226 31.74 -1.98 9.07
N LEU A 227 30.91 -2.87 8.52
CA LEU A 227 31.24 -3.72 7.37
C LEU A 227 31.06 -2.94 6.05
N LYS A 228 32.08 -2.18 5.66
CA LYS A 228 32.03 -1.26 4.51
C LYS A 228 31.86 -1.96 3.15
N ASP A 229 32.28 -3.22 3.03
CA ASP A 229 32.18 -3.99 1.78
C ASP A 229 30.83 -4.73 1.63
N ALA A 230 29.89 -4.51 2.56
CA ALA A 230 28.61 -5.23 2.57
C ALA A 230 27.53 -4.61 1.66
N PHE A 231 27.66 -3.32 1.34
CA PHE A 231 26.72 -2.53 0.53
C PHE A 231 27.41 -1.26 0.00
N ASP A 232 26.76 -0.55 -0.92
CA ASP A 232 27.30 0.69 -1.48
C ASP A 232 27.38 1.78 -0.42
N GLN A 233 28.59 2.27 -0.14
CA GLN A 233 28.83 3.27 0.90
C GLN A 233 28.41 4.69 0.46
N ASN A 234 28.24 4.92 -0.84
CA ASN A 234 27.74 6.19 -1.35
C ASN A 234 26.23 6.29 -1.11
N GLY A 235 25.79 7.41 -0.53
CA GLY A 235 24.37 7.69 -0.35
C GLY A 235 23.65 7.76 -1.71
N PRO A 236 22.43 7.21 -1.82
CA PRO A 236 21.62 7.31 -3.03
C PRO A 236 21.18 8.77 -3.28
N PRO A 237 20.81 9.14 -4.52
CA PRO A 237 20.43 10.52 -4.84
C PRO A 237 19.18 10.96 -4.07
N GLU A 238 19.24 12.14 -3.44
CA GLU A 238 18.12 12.70 -2.66
C GLU A 238 17.08 13.44 -3.50
N ASN A 239 17.40 13.73 -4.77
CA ASN A 239 16.54 14.47 -5.69
C ASN A 239 16.77 13.99 -7.13
N PHE A 240 15.94 14.48 -8.04
CA PHE A 240 16.02 14.22 -9.48
C PHE A 240 16.15 15.52 -10.28
N SER A 241 16.44 15.42 -11.58
CA SER A 241 16.66 16.62 -12.41
C SER A 241 15.41 17.52 -12.49
N ASN A 242 15.64 18.83 -12.33
CA ASN A 242 14.60 19.84 -12.53
C ASN A 242 14.07 19.86 -13.98
N GLU A 243 14.84 19.37 -14.94
CA GLU A 243 14.46 19.27 -16.35
C GLU A 243 13.66 18.00 -16.66
N TYR A 244 13.54 17.06 -15.70
CA TYR A 244 12.80 15.82 -15.92
C TYR A 244 11.31 16.10 -16.17
N ASP A 245 10.81 15.64 -17.32
CA ASP A 245 9.41 15.73 -17.74
C ASP A 245 8.64 14.50 -17.25
N VAL A 246 7.90 14.66 -16.15
CA VAL A 246 7.13 13.57 -15.51
C VAL A 246 5.99 13.03 -16.37
N MET A 247 5.63 13.73 -17.46
CA MET A 247 4.57 13.34 -18.37
C MET A 247 5.05 12.45 -19.52
N LYS A 248 6.37 12.29 -19.69
CA LYS A 248 6.95 11.50 -20.79
C LYS A 248 7.63 10.23 -20.29
N PRO A 249 7.68 9.16 -21.14
CA PRO A 249 8.45 7.97 -20.81
C PRO A 249 9.89 8.30 -20.43
N PRO A 250 10.48 7.57 -19.46
CA PRO A 250 11.86 7.78 -19.06
C PRO A 250 12.82 7.52 -20.22
N VAL A 251 13.82 8.40 -20.36
CA VAL A 251 14.89 8.28 -21.36
C VAL A 251 15.87 7.13 -21.02
N ASN A 252 15.82 6.61 -19.78
CA ASN A 252 16.59 5.48 -19.25
C ASN A 252 18.12 5.64 -19.17
N ALA A 253 18.69 6.75 -19.64
CA ALA A 253 20.13 6.86 -19.94
C ALA A 253 21.09 6.48 -18.79
N ASN A 254 20.72 6.75 -17.53
CA ASN A 254 21.62 6.61 -16.38
C ASN A 254 21.03 5.74 -15.25
N THR A 255 20.14 4.80 -15.57
CA THR A 255 19.52 3.95 -14.53
C THR A 255 20.45 2.81 -14.13
N THR A 256 20.74 2.67 -12.85
CA THR A 256 21.66 1.65 -12.30
C THR A 256 20.99 0.77 -11.25
N LEU A 257 21.62 -0.36 -10.94
CA LEU A 257 21.31 -1.12 -9.73
C LEU A 257 22.12 -0.53 -8.57
N GLY A 258 21.57 -0.58 -7.35
CA GLY A 258 22.29 -0.09 -6.17
C GLY A 258 21.74 -0.61 -4.84
N SER A 259 22.59 -0.52 -3.82
CA SER A 259 22.35 -0.95 -2.44
C SER A 259 22.65 0.15 -1.42
N GLY A 260 22.77 1.40 -1.89
CA GLY A 260 23.02 2.57 -1.04
C GLY A 260 21.88 2.82 -0.04
N VAL A 261 22.22 3.42 1.09
CA VAL A 261 21.31 3.70 2.20
C VAL A 261 21.24 5.19 2.46
N TYR A 262 20.03 5.73 2.67
CA TYR A 262 19.88 7.10 3.18
C TYR A 262 20.16 7.09 4.70
N MET A 263 21.35 7.51 5.10
CA MET A 263 21.72 7.69 6.51
C MET A 263 21.09 8.99 7.03
N LEU A 264 20.13 8.91 7.95
CA LEU A 264 19.40 10.03 8.54
C LEU A 264 19.92 10.34 9.95
N GLY A 265 19.83 11.60 10.36
CA GLY A 265 20.14 12.00 11.73
C GLY A 265 19.05 11.55 12.70
N LEU A 266 19.43 10.98 13.85
CA LEU A 266 18.48 10.62 14.91
C LEU A 266 17.78 11.88 15.44
N ASN A 267 16.48 11.76 15.72
CA ASN A 267 15.57 12.82 16.15
C ASN A 267 15.43 13.99 15.17
N THR A 268 15.67 13.77 13.88
CA THR A 268 15.45 14.79 12.84
C THR A 268 14.09 14.61 12.16
N THR A 269 13.40 15.72 11.91
CA THR A 269 12.19 15.73 11.07
C THR A 269 12.57 15.61 9.59
N VAL A 270 12.00 14.63 8.90
CA VAL A 270 12.26 14.36 7.48
C VAL A 270 10.99 14.49 6.67
N ASP A 271 11.05 15.31 5.61
CA ASP A 271 10.04 15.35 4.56
C ASP A 271 10.39 14.36 3.45
N VAL A 272 9.38 13.67 2.92
CA VAL A 272 9.52 12.88 1.70
C VAL A 272 8.46 13.30 0.69
N ILE A 273 8.91 13.70 -0.50
CA ILE A 273 8.05 13.96 -1.65
C ILE A 273 8.17 12.76 -2.58
N LEU A 274 7.13 11.95 -2.64
CA LEU A 274 7.00 10.89 -3.63
C LEU A 274 6.47 11.51 -4.91
N GLN A 275 7.28 11.51 -5.98
CA GLN A 275 6.88 12.00 -7.30
C GLN A 275 6.60 10.81 -8.23
N ASN A 276 5.40 10.74 -8.77
CA ASN A 276 5.04 9.79 -9.82
C ASN A 276 5.38 10.33 -11.22
N ALA A 277 5.52 9.44 -12.19
CA ALA A 277 5.84 9.79 -13.57
C ALA A 277 5.19 8.82 -14.55
N ASN A 278 5.33 9.10 -15.84
CA ASN A 278 5.01 8.17 -16.90
C ASN A 278 5.90 6.91 -16.79
N ALA A 279 5.33 5.74 -17.01
CA ALA A 279 6.04 4.47 -17.15
C ALA A 279 6.77 4.38 -18.50
N ILE A 280 7.33 3.20 -18.83
CA ILE A 280 8.00 2.99 -20.15
C ILE A 280 6.99 3.16 -21.30
N ARG A 281 5.72 2.78 -21.07
CA ARG A 281 4.65 2.95 -22.06
C ARG A 281 4.15 4.39 -22.04
N PRO A 282 4.03 5.08 -23.19
CA PRO A 282 3.44 6.42 -23.26
C PRO A 282 2.03 6.45 -22.66
N ASN A 283 1.69 7.57 -21.99
CA ASN A 283 0.37 7.83 -21.42
C ASN A 283 -0.08 6.78 -20.39
N LEU A 284 0.88 6.21 -19.66
CA LEU A 284 0.62 5.30 -18.56
C LEU A 284 1.37 5.77 -17.31
N SER A 285 0.65 5.99 -16.23
CA SER A 285 1.18 6.15 -14.87
C SER A 285 0.25 5.37 -13.93
N GLU A 286 0.83 4.64 -12.97
CA GLU A 286 0.08 3.72 -12.09
C GLU A 286 -0.02 4.27 -10.67
N ILE A 287 -0.95 3.74 -9.88
CA ILE A 287 -1.00 4.02 -8.43
C ILE A 287 0.07 3.17 -7.73
N HIS A 288 0.83 3.79 -6.82
CA HIS A 288 1.80 3.08 -5.99
C HIS A 288 1.54 3.34 -4.51
N PRO A 289 1.13 2.34 -3.72
CA PRO A 289 1.14 2.43 -2.26
C PRO A 289 2.57 2.36 -1.76
N TRP A 290 3.00 3.36 -1.01
CA TRP A 290 4.31 3.42 -0.37
C TRP A 290 4.16 3.16 1.13
N HIS A 291 4.93 2.21 1.64
CA HIS A 291 4.89 1.76 3.02
C HIS A 291 6.23 1.99 3.71
N LEU A 292 6.21 2.62 4.90
CA LEU A 292 7.39 2.88 5.72
C LEU A 292 7.44 1.94 6.91
N HIS A 293 8.58 1.26 7.08
CA HIS A 293 8.82 0.41 8.23
C HIS A 293 9.25 1.24 9.45
N GLY A 294 8.90 0.75 10.64
CA GLY A 294 9.39 1.28 11.92
C GLY A 294 8.86 2.66 12.34
N HIS A 295 8.00 3.29 11.53
CA HIS A 295 7.45 4.62 11.79
C HIS A 295 6.04 4.76 11.21
N ASP A 296 5.24 5.61 11.84
CA ASP A 296 4.12 6.28 11.17
C ASP A 296 4.59 7.64 10.64
N PHE A 297 3.91 8.16 9.63
CA PHE A 297 4.14 9.47 9.04
C PHE A 297 2.84 10.26 8.90
N TRP A 298 2.95 11.59 8.95
CA TRP A 298 1.85 12.48 8.58
C TRP A 298 1.78 12.60 7.06
N VAL A 299 0.59 12.37 6.49
CA VAL A 299 0.33 12.66 5.08
C VAL A 299 -0.01 14.14 4.94
N LEU A 300 0.97 14.95 4.52
CA LEU A 300 0.84 16.40 4.47
C LEU A 300 -0.04 16.87 3.31
N GLY A 301 0.04 16.21 2.16
CA GLY A 301 -0.71 16.65 1.01
C GLY A 301 -0.43 15.84 -0.24
N ARG A 302 -1.21 16.12 -1.28
CA ARG A 302 -1.11 15.51 -2.60
C ARG A 302 -1.34 16.58 -3.66
N GLY A 303 -0.86 16.33 -4.87
CA GLY A 303 -1.12 17.20 -6.01
C GLY A 303 -0.87 16.52 -7.34
N GLU A 304 -1.27 17.19 -8.40
CA GLU A 304 -1.05 16.76 -9.78
C GLU A 304 0.23 17.35 -10.34
N GLY A 305 0.80 16.69 -11.34
CA GLY A 305 1.99 17.13 -12.05
C GLY A 305 3.27 16.96 -11.25
N LYS A 306 4.30 17.72 -11.64
CA LYS A 306 5.58 17.78 -10.96
C LYS A 306 5.49 18.68 -9.74
N PHE A 307 5.91 18.17 -8.58
CA PHE A 307 5.99 18.96 -7.35
C PHE A 307 6.88 20.19 -7.55
N THR A 308 6.39 21.36 -7.11
CA THR A 308 7.17 22.60 -7.04
C THR A 308 7.14 23.18 -5.62
N LYS A 309 7.99 24.16 -5.33
CA LYS A 309 8.04 24.80 -4.01
C LYS A 309 6.71 25.50 -3.65
N GLU A 310 5.99 25.99 -4.66
CA GLU A 310 4.69 26.63 -4.50
C GLU A 310 3.62 25.66 -3.97
N ASP A 311 3.80 24.34 -4.16
CA ASP A 311 2.90 23.32 -3.65
C ASP A 311 2.99 23.15 -2.12
N GLU A 312 4.05 23.64 -1.47
CA GLU A 312 4.18 23.60 0.00
C GLU A 312 3.01 24.30 0.70
N LYS A 313 2.38 25.30 0.07
CA LYS A 313 1.18 25.96 0.60
C LYS A 313 -0.03 25.03 0.70
N LYS A 314 -0.02 23.89 -0.01
CA LYS A 314 -1.05 22.85 0.05
C LYS A 314 -0.85 21.88 1.20
N PHE A 315 0.27 21.96 1.93
CA PHE A 315 0.55 21.06 3.04
C PHE A 315 -0.41 21.34 4.20
N ASN A 316 -1.16 20.31 4.57
CA ASN A 316 -1.96 20.31 5.78
C ASN A 316 -1.05 20.06 6.99
N LEU A 317 -0.69 21.14 7.70
CA LEU A 317 0.01 21.05 8.99
C LEU A 317 -0.96 21.14 10.19
N LYS A 318 -2.27 21.24 9.95
CA LYS A 318 -3.29 21.44 10.98
C LYS A 318 -3.81 20.11 11.54
N ASN A 319 -4.20 19.20 10.66
CA ASN A 319 -4.79 17.90 10.99
C ASN A 319 -4.47 16.79 9.96
N PRO A 320 -3.22 16.65 9.48
CA PRO A 320 -2.88 15.55 8.57
C PRO A 320 -2.99 14.20 9.29
N PRO A 321 -3.50 13.14 8.63
CA PRO A 321 -3.59 11.81 9.24
C PRO A 321 -2.21 11.19 9.44
N LEU A 322 -2.05 10.45 10.53
CA LEU A 322 -0.93 9.54 10.76
C LEU A 322 -1.23 8.20 10.08
N LYS A 323 -0.29 7.72 9.26
CA LYS A 323 -0.38 6.48 8.49
C LYS A 323 0.98 5.80 8.38
N ASN A 324 1.00 4.51 8.06
CA ASN A 324 2.22 3.82 7.63
C ASN A 324 2.23 3.54 6.12
N THR A 325 1.09 3.68 5.45
CA THR A 325 0.96 3.49 4.00
C THR A 325 0.24 4.68 3.34
N ALA A 326 0.80 5.19 2.24
CA ALA A 326 0.16 6.24 1.43
C ALA A 326 0.39 6.03 -0.06
N VAL A 327 -0.63 6.31 -0.87
CA VAL A 327 -0.53 6.20 -2.33
C VAL A 327 -0.02 7.49 -2.98
N ILE A 328 0.77 7.33 -4.04
CA ILE A 328 0.90 8.31 -5.12
C ILE A 328 -0.04 7.94 -6.27
N PHE A 329 -0.82 8.92 -6.72
CA PHE A 329 -1.72 8.79 -7.87
C PHE A 329 -0.98 9.01 -9.21
N PRO A 330 -1.54 8.56 -10.35
CA PRO A 330 -0.95 8.76 -11.67
C PRO A 330 -0.59 10.21 -11.92
N TYR A 331 0.63 10.45 -12.40
CA TYR A 331 1.18 11.79 -12.71
C TYR A 331 1.14 12.81 -11.56
N GLY A 332 0.98 12.37 -10.31
CA GLY A 332 0.92 13.25 -9.15
C GLY A 332 2.11 13.12 -8.21
N TRP A 333 2.01 13.83 -7.10
CA TRP A 333 2.94 13.73 -5.97
C TRP A 333 2.20 13.54 -4.66
N THR A 334 2.89 13.00 -3.65
CA THR A 334 2.41 12.90 -2.27
C THR A 334 3.52 13.28 -1.31
N ALA A 335 3.22 14.19 -0.39
CA ALA A 335 4.15 14.71 0.60
C ALA A 335 3.89 14.06 1.97
N LEU A 336 4.94 13.50 2.54
CA LEU A 336 4.94 12.81 3.83
C LEU A 336 5.93 13.50 4.77
N ARG A 337 5.66 13.43 6.09
CA ARG A 337 6.60 13.88 7.12
C ARG A 337 6.66 12.86 8.25
N PHE A 338 7.85 12.54 8.74
CA PHE A 338 8.06 11.73 9.92
C PHE A 338 9.25 12.25 10.74
N VAL A 339 9.39 11.77 11.96
CA VAL A 339 10.58 12.00 12.79
C VAL A 339 11.42 10.73 12.76
N ALA A 340 12.71 10.87 12.43
CA ALA A 340 13.66 9.76 12.46
C ALA A 340 14.09 9.48 13.91
N ASP A 341 13.22 8.89 14.72
CA ASP A 341 13.40 8.69 16.17
C ASP A 341 13.51 7.22 16.61
N ASN A 342 13.45 6.28 15.66
CA ASN A 342 13.53 4.84 15.93
C ASN A 342 14.84 4.21 15.38
N PRO A 343 15.86 3.99 16.23
CA PRO A 343 17.14 3.39 15.83
C PRO A 343 16.99 2.09 15.03
N GLY A 344 17.54 2.06 13.81
CA GLY A 344 17.46 0.89 12.96
C GLY A 344 17.75 1.17 11.48
N ALA A 345 17.58 0.11 10.67
CA ALA A 345 17.60 0.17 9.21
C ALA A 345 16.23 -0.30 8.70
N TRP A 346 15.52 0.61 8.05
CA TRP A 346 14.10 0.49 7.73
C TRP A 346 13.88 0.60 6.23
N ALA A 347 13.08 -0.30 5.68
CA ALA A 347 12.66 -0.21 4.29
C ALA A 347 11.57 0.86 4.13
N PHE A 348 11.64 1.59 3.03
CA PHE A 348 10.55 2.42 2.53
C PHE A 348 10.32 2.03 1.08
N HIS A 349 9.21 1.38 0.76
CA HIS A 349 9.04 0.72 -0.53
C HIS A 349 7.62 0.72 -1.04
N CYS A 350 7.47 0.46 -2.33
CA CYS A 350 6.15 0.19 -2.89
C CYS A 350 5.61 -1.14 -2.34
N HIS A 351 4.38 -1.14 -1.86
CA HIS A 351 3.70 -2.30 -1.29
C HIS A 351 2.96 -3.14 -2.36
N ILE A 352 3.25 -2.92 -3.64
CA ILE A 352 2.95 -3.85 -4.72
C ILE A 352 4.14 -4.81 -4.84
N GLU A 353 3.92 -6.07 -4.49
CA GLU A 353 4.97 -7.08 -4.33
C GLU A 353 5.84 -7.25 -5.60
N PRO A 354 5.27 -7.37 -6.83
CA PRO A 354 6.09 -7.41 -8.04
C PRO A 354 6.95 -6.16 -8.25
N HIS A 355 6.50 -4.98 -7.79
CA HIS A 355 7.24 -3.74 -7.96
C HIS A 355 8.43 -3.70 -7.00
N PHE A 356 8.22 -4.07 -5.74
CA PHE A 356 9.30 -4.23 -4.77
C PHE A 356 10.33 -5.25 -5.25
N HIS A 357 9.89 -6.42 -5.75
CA HIS A 357 10.75 -7.45 -6.31
C HIS A 357 11.67 -6.94 -7.43
N ILE A 358 11.21 -6.00 -8.25
CA ILE A 358 12.01 -5.40 -9.34
C ILE A 358 12.62 -4.03 -8.98
N GLY A 359 12.78 -3.74 -7.69
CA GLY A 359 13.65 -2.67 -7.17
C GLY A 359 12.94 -1.38 -6.74
N MET A 360 11.61 -1.36 -6.63
CA MET A 360 10.84 -0.18 -6.22
C MET A 360 10.87 0.05 -4.70
N GLY A 361 12.02 0.49 -4.19
CA GLY A 361 12.15 0.84 -2.78
C GLY A 361 13.49 1.48 -2.45
N VAL A 362 13.60 1.94 -1.22
CA VAL A 362 14.81 2.52 -0.65
C VAL A 362 15.00 2.02 0.78
N VAL A 363 16.21 2.20 1.31
CA VAL A 363 16.53 1.87 2.70
C VAL A 363 16.94 3.14 3.43
N LEU A 364 16.34 3.36 4.59
CA LEU A 364 16.64 4.46 5.51
C LEU A 364 17.34 3.86 6.73
N ALA A 365 18.42 4.48 7.21
CA ALA A 365 19.05 4.05 8.46
C ALA A 365 19.31 5.25 9.36
N LEU A 366 19.05 5.08 10.65
CA LEU A 366 19.19 6.13 11.66
C LEU A 366 19.57 5.53 13.00
N GLY A 367 20.45 6.20 13.74
CA GLY A 367 20.83 5.82 15.10
C GLY A 367 21.33 4.38 15.28
N VAL A 368 21.84 3.72 14.22
CA VAL A 368 22.16 2.28 14.24
C VAL A 368 23.23 1.94 15.29
N GLU A 369 24.12 2.88 15.59
CA GLU A 369 25.12 2.79 16.66
C GLU A 369 24.50 2.60 18.06
N THR A 370 23.26 3.06 18.26
CA THR A 370 22.53 2.97 19.54
C THR A 370 21.71 1.68 19.68
N VAL A 371 21.58 0.89 18.61
CA VAL A 371 20.87 -0.39 18.63
C VAL A 371 21.56 -1.34 19.61
N GLY A 372 20.79 -2.07 20.41
CA GLY A 372 21.31 -3.04 21.38
C GLY A 372 21.95 -4.27 20.74
N ASN A 373 21.96 -5.37 21.49
CA ASN A 373 22.49 -6.64 20.99
C ASN A 373 21.57 -7.22 19.91
N ILE A 374 22.15 -7.48 18.73
CA ILE A 374 21.44 -8.12 17.62
C ILE A 374 21.50 -9.65 17.84
N PRO A 375 20.37 -10.39 17.74
CA PRO A 375 20.38 -11.84 17.88
C PRO A 375 21.34 -12.53 16.91
N ASN A 376 22.08 -13.55 17.38
CA ASN A 376 23.10 -14.24 16.58
C ASN A 376 22.54 -14.79 15.26
N GLN A 377 21.30 -15.29 15.27
CA GLN A 377 20.63 -15.80 14.07
C GLN A 377 20.43 -14.71 13.01
N ALA A 378 20.21 -13.47 13.41
CA ALA A 378 20.08 -12.33 12.49
C ALA A 378 21.43 -11.86 11.94
N LEU A 379 22.55 -12.30 12.51
CA LEU A 379 23.91 -12.02 12.03
C LEU A 379 24.54 -13.20 11.28
N ALA A 380 23.88 -14.35 11.21
CA ALA A 380 24.49 -15.62 10.79
C ALA A 380 24.67 -15.79 9.26
N CYS A 381 24.53 -14.75 8.45
CA CYS A 381 24.68 -14.79 6.99
C CYS A 381 25.64 -13.71 6.46
N GLY A 382 26.02 -13.78 5.18
CA GLY A 382 26.86 -12.76 4.55
C GLY A 382 28.19 -12.50 5.26
N LEU A 383 28.65 -11.24 5.26
CA LEU A 383 29.88 -10.84 5.94
C LEU A 383 29.76 -10.85 7.46
N THR A 384 28.57 -10.62 8.03
CA THR A 384 28.35 -10.75 9.48
C THR A 384 28.56 -12.19 9.94
N GLY A 385 28.07 -13.18 9.19
CA GLY A 385 28.25 -14.59 9.50
C GLY A 385 29.72 -15.01 9.43
N LYS A 386 30.45 -14.55 8.39
CA LYS A 386 31.89 -14.78 8.26
C LYS A 386 32.69 -14.22 9.44
N ARG A 387 32.29 -13.05 9.96
CA ARG A 387 32.99 -12.37 11.06
C ARG A 387 32.67 -12.95 12.44
N PHE A 388 31.42 -13.33 12.70
CA PHE A 388 30.97 -13.66 14.07
C PHE A 388 30.70 -15.15 14.30
N MET A 389 30.55 -15.96 13.25
CA MET A 389 30.20 -17.38 13.37
C MET A 389 31.35 -18.33 13.01
N ASN A 390 32.54 -17.81 12.73
CA ASN A 390 33.69 -18.62 12.32
C ASN A 390 34.63 -18.90 13.51
N PRO A 391 34.76 -20.16 13.99
CA PRO A 391 35.46 -20.48 15.23
C PRO A 391 36.99 -20.29 15.19
N LYS A 392 37.56 -19.86 14.05
CA LYS A 392 39.01 -19.68 13.85
C LYS A 392 39.53 -18.26 14.13
N GLN A 393 38.73 -17.36 14.69
CA GLN A 393 39.10 -15.96 14.95
C GLN A 393 39.02 -15.51 16.42
N ASN A 394 38.85 -16.42 17.37
CA ASN A 394 38.99 -16.14 18.80
C ASN A 394 40.32 -16.65 19.34
#